data_AF-A0A7X6XC32-F1
#
_entry.id   AF-A0A7X6XC32-F1
#
_cell.length_a   1.000
_cell.length_b   1.000
_cell.length_c   1.000
_cell.angle_alpha   90.00
_cell.angle_beta   90.00
_cell.angle_gamma   90.00
#
_symmetry.space_group_name_H-M   'P 1'
#
loop_
_entity.id
_entity.type
_entity.pdbx_description
1 polymer ?
#
loop_
_entity_poly.entity_id
_entity_poly.type
_entity_poly.pdbx_seq_one_letter_code
_entity_poly.pdbx_strand_id
1 'polypeptide(L)'
;MKDNKLVRFFNSVNFSIDHTVFFEEATLKEVLLDKKNNKMTLVIEMDNLIPIEVFKELCEKSKTLKGADKVRFKFLIKNNNKLFIEYFNYYFDILLENCPMLKCVERDKIVYDNNKIVVEVLNKAEKKKIESLSERIIIFLSDMGFDDVDISAYINDEARKKFKEELLCSQEIIDNKETKKIIKGSAIIGEVSQIKSLITNEVDVVLIAFVFGINAKSTQSGWHIINLKISDYTDSIMANIFTKKEDELAYL
;
A
#
# COMPACT_ATOMS: atom_id res chain seq x y z
N MET A 1 -34.04 7.42 16.28
CA MET A 1 -34.99 6.59 15.49
C MET A 1 -34.26 6.23 14.20
N LYS A 2 -34.12 4.95 13.87
CA LYS A 2 -33.37 4.49 12.68
C LYS A 2 -33.94 5.11 11.40
N ASP A 3 -33.08 5.65 10.54
CA ASP A 3 -33.48 6.19 9.25
C ASP A 3 -34.00 5.06 8.33
N ASN A 4 -35.26 5.14 7.93
CA ASN A 4 -35.92 4.12 7.10
C ASN A 4 -35.23 3.88 5.75
N LYS A 5 -34.55 4.89 5.18
CA LYS A 5 -33.81 4.75 3.91
C LYS A 5 -32.52 3.97 4.12
N LEU A 6 -31.80 4.21 5.22
CA LEU A 6 -30.62 3.41 5.59
C LEU A 6 -31.00 1.96 5.87
N VAL A 7 -32.09 1.74 6.62
CA VAL A 7 -32.59 0.38 6.89
C VAL A 7 -32.90 -0.37 5.59
N ARG A 8 -33.55 0.30 4.61
CA ARG A 8 -33.80 -0.29 3.29
C ARG A 8 -32.50 -0.65 2.56
N PHE A 9 -31.48 0.21 2.63
CA PHE A 9 -30.17 -0.08 2.05
C PHE A 9 -29.49 -1.28 2.73
N PHE A 10 -29.43 -1.31 4.06
CA PHE A 10 -28.82 -2.44 4.80
C PHE A 10 -29.50 -3.78 4.48
N ASN A 11 -30.83 -3.77 4.37
CA ASN A 11 -31.59 -4.94 3.98
C ASN A 11 -31.30 -5.38 2.53
N SER A 12 -31.09 -4.44 1.61
CA SER A 12 -30.83 -4.77 0.19
C SER A 12 -29.45 -5.38 -0.05
N VAL A 13 -28.49 -5.13 0.84
CA VAL A 13 -27.12 -5.67 0.77
C VAL A 13 -26.87 -6.79 1.78
N ASN A 14 -27.91 -7.21 2.53
CA ASN A 14 -27.82 -8.22 3.58
C ASN A 14 -26.72 -7.93 4.62
N PHE A 15 -26.72 -6.71 5.14
CA PHE A 15 -25.80 -6.24 6.18
C PHE A 15 -26.17 -6.80 7.56
N SER A 16 -25.18 -7.13 8.39
CA SER A 16 -25.41 -7.74 9.71
C SER A 16 -26.31 -6.89 10.61
N ILE A 17 -27.34 -7.53 11.16
CA ILE A 17 -28.30 -6.89 12.07
C ILE A 17 -27.58 -6.36 13.33
N ASP A 18 -26.63 -7.12 13.86
CA ASP A 18 -25.86 -6.77 15.05
C ASP A 18 -25.03 -5.49 14.83
N HIS A 19 -24.61 -5.24 13.58
CA HIS A 19 -23.87 -4.04 13.22
C HIS A 19 -24.76 -2.84 12.89
N THR A 20 -26.07 -3.01 12.73
CA THR A 20 -27.00 -1.88 12.51
C THR A 20 -27.13 -0.97 13.73
N VAL A 21 -26.72 -1.44 14.92
CA VAL A 21 -26.73 -0.65 16.16
C VAL A 21 -25.85 0.59 16.05
N PHE A 22 -24.75 0.50 15.29
CA PHE A 22 -23.83 1.62 15.03
C PHE A 22 -24.43 2.72 14.15
N PHE A 23 -25.63 2.50 13.60
CA PHE A 23 -26.34 3.44 12.72
C PHE A 23 -27.67 3.90 13.32
N GLU A 24 -27.90 3.71 14.62
CA GLU A 24 -29.18 4.05 15.28
C GLU A 24 -29.55 5.53 15.23
N GLU A 25 -28.53 6.37 15.33
CA GLU A 25 -28.63 7.83 15.26
C GLU A 25 -28.15 8.38 13.91
N ALA A 26 -27.83 7.49 12.95
CA ALA A 26 -27.38 7.88 11.63
C ALA A 26 -28.54 8.32 10.75
N THR A 27 -28.32 9.36 9.95
CA THR A 27 -29.30 9.91 9.00
C THR A 27 -28.72 9.93 7.60
N LEU A 28 -29.47 9.43 6.61
CA LEU A 28 -29.07 9.55 5.21
C LEU A 28 -29.42 10.95 4.70
N LYS A 29 -28.40 11.80 4.53
CA LYS A 29 -28.57 13.17 4.02
C LYS A 29 -28.92 13.17 2.55
N GLU A 30 -28.12 12.49 1.75
CA GLU A 30 -28.27 12.47 0.31
C GLU A 30 -27.64 11.22 -0.33
N VAL A 31 -28.06 10.96 -1.56
CA VAL A 31 -27.52 9.90 -2.41
C VAL A 31 -27.07 10.53 -3.71
N LEU A 32 -25.76 10.47 -3.99
CA LEU A 32 -25.17 11.03 -5.21
C LEU A 32 -24.93 9.92 -6.22
N LEU A 33 -25.48 10.09 -7.43
CA LEU A 33 -25.36 9.11 -8.51
C LEU A 33 -24.47 9.65 -9.63
N ASP A 34 -23.31 9.01 -9.79
CA ASP A 34 -22.44 9.20 -10.94
C ASP A 34 -22.84 8.21 -12.04
N LYS A 35 -23.74 8.66 -12.92
CA LYS A 35 -24.24 7.84 -14.04
C LYS A 35 -23.15 7.43 -15.02
N LYS A 36 -22.08 8.23 -15.17
CA LYS A 36 -21.01 7.95 -16.14
C LYS A 36 -20.18 6.76 -15.69
N ASN A 37 -19.91 6.67 -14.40
CA ASN A 37 -19.09 5.61 -13.82
C ASN A 37 -19.91 4.54 -13.10
N ASN A 38 -21.24 4.61 -13.18
CA ASN A 38 -22.21 3.79 -12.45
C ASN A 38 -21.89 3.69 -10.94
N LYS A 39 -21.53 4.81 -10.31
CA LYS A 39 -21.16 4.88 -8.88
C LYS A 39 -22.25 5.54 -8.06
N MET A 40 -22.53 4.98 -6.89
CA MET A 40 -23.45 5.55 -5.91
C MET A 40 -22.67 5.97 -4.67
N THR A 41 -22.85 7.20 -4.21
CA THR A 41 -22.29 7.69 -2.94
C THR A 41 -23.42 7.93 -1.95
N LEU A 42 -23.38 7.26 -0.79
CA LEU A 42 -24.28 7.57 0.32
C LEU A 42 -23.59 8.57 1.24
N VAL A 43 -24.27 9.70 1.51
CA VAL A 43 -23.81 10.70 2.47
C VAL A 43 -24.61 10.52 3.76
N ILE A 44 -23.92 10.10 4.81
CA ILE A 44 -24.51 9.67 6.08
C ILE A 44 -24.01 10.62 7.18
N GLU A 45 -24.94 11.28 7.86
CA GLU A 45 -24.62 12.07 9.05
C GLU A 45 -24.77 11.21 10.29
N MET A 46 -23.79 11.27 11.19
CA MET A 46 -23.80 10.55 12.47
C MET A 46 -22.88 11.23 13.49
N ASP A 47 -23.07 10.95 14.77
CA ASP A 47 -22.32 11.64 15.84
C ASP A 47 -20.90 11.07 16.03
N ASN A 48 -20.76 9.73 15.91
CA ASN A 48 -19.50 9.01 16.04
C ASN A 48 -19.27 8.13 14.82
N LEU A 49 -18.02 8.01 14.40
CA LEU A 49 -17.64 7.08 13.33
C LEU A 49 -17.74 5.62 13.83
N ILE A 50 -18.01 4.71 12.91
CA ILE A 50 -18.18 3.28 13.19
C ILE A 50 -16.83 2.57 13.34
N PRO A 51 -16.74 1.47 14.13
CA PRO A 51 -15.52 0.66 14.20
C PRO A 51 -15.09 0.13 12.83
N ILE A 52 -13.78 -0.05 12.63
CA ILE A 52 -13.23 -0.42 11.32
C ILE A 52 -13.77 -1.75 10.79
N GLU A 53 -14.05 -2.73 11.66
CA GLU A 53 -14.61 -4.02 11.26
C GLU A 53 -16.04 -3.88 10.72
N VAL A 54 -16.82 -2.96 11.28
CA VAL A 54 -18.18 -2.65 10.80
C VAL A 54 -18.12 -2.00 9.42
N PHE A 55 -17.15 -1.10 9.21
CA PHE A 55 -16.93 -0.47 7.91
C PHE A 55 -16.46 -1.46 6.84
N LYS A 56 -15.55 -2.38 7.19
CA LYS A 56 -15.10 -3.46 6.29
C LYS A 56 -16.28 -4.32 5.82
N GLU A 57 -17.13 -4.76 6.75
CA GLU A 57 -18.33 -5.50 6.36
C GLU A 57 -19.24 -4.66 5.45
N LEU A 58 -19.47 -3.40 5.80
CA LEU A 58 -20.31 -2.51 5.01
C LEU A 58 -19.80 -2.39 3.56
N CYS A 59 -18.49 -2.21 3.38
CA CYS A 59 -17.84 -2.20 2.07
C CYS A 59 -18.04 -3.53 1.33
N GLU A 60 -17.80 -4.68 1.97
CA GLU A 60 -17.96 -5.99 1.33
C GLU A 60 -19.40 -6.28 0.91
N LYS A 61 -20.36 -6.07 1.82
CA LYS A 61 -21.79 -6.29 1.55
C LYS A 61 -22.30 -5.36 0.45
N SER A 62 -21.85 -4.11 0.45
CA SER A 62 -22.27 -3.12 -0.56
C SER A 62 -21.94 -3.51 -2.01
N LYS A 63 -20.95 -4.40 -2.23
CA LYS A 63 -20.63 -4.95 -3.56
C LYS A 63 -21.76 -5.79 -4.15
N THR A 64 -22.67 -6.31 -3.31
CA THR A 64 -23.82 -7.10 -3.74
C THR A 64 -25.00 -6.27 -4.23
N LEU A 65 -24.93 -4.94 -4.05
CA LEU A 65 -26.01 -4.05 -4.44
C LEU A 65 -26.24 -4.09 -5.96
N LYS A 66 -27.48 -4.39 -6.35
CA LYS A 66 -27.87 -4.34 -7.76
C LYS A 66 -28.08 -2.88 -8.20
N GLY A 67 -27.53 -2.54 -9.36
CA GLY A 67 -27.76 -1.23 -10.01
C GLY A 67 -26.68 -0.17 -9.78
N ALA A 68 -25.58 -0.50 -9.09
CA ALA A 68 -24.38 0.33 -9.03
C ALA A 68 -23.14 -0.57 -9.05
N ASP A 69 -22.13 -0.20 -9.83
CA ASP A 69 -20.86 -0.95 -9.93
C ASP A 69 -19.99 -0.73 -8.69
N LYS A 70 -20.12 0.45 -8.08
CA LYS A 70 -19.38 0.81 -6.88
C LYS A 70 -20.23 1.67 -5.94
N VAL A 71 -20.23 1.27 -4.68
CA VAL A 71 -20.80 2.06 -3.59
C VAL A 71 -19.68 2.77 -2.83
N ARG A 72 -19.84 4.07 -2.62
CA ARG A 72 -18.96 4.93 -1.82
C ARG A 72 -19.74 5.44 -0.62
N PHE A 73 -19.07 5.57 0.51
CA PHE A 73 -19.65 6.09 1.74
C PHE A 73 -18.94 7.39 2.09
N LYS A 74 -19.71 8.42 2.39
CA LYS A 74 -19.24 9.68 2.96
C LYS A 74 -19.95 9.89 4.28
N PHE A 75 -19.19 10.02 5.36
CA PHE A 75 -19.66 10.24 6.71
C PHE A 75 -19.44 11.69 7.11
N LEU A 76 -20.52 12.36 7.52
CA LEU A 76 -20.47 13.68 8.13
C LEU A 76 -20.49 13.46 9.65
N ILE A 77 -19.31 13.51 10.28
CA ILE A 77 -19.16 13.20 11.71
C ILE A 77 -19.11 14.49 12.53
N LYS A 78 -19.87 14.54 13.63
CA LYS A 78 -19.88 15.72 14.52
C LYS A 78 -18.73 15.72 15.53
N ASN A 79 -18.35 14.56 16.06
CA ASN A 79 -17.29 14.41 17.05
C ASN A 79 -16.38 13.23 16.68
N ASN A 80 -15.21 13.46 16.06
CA ASN A 80 -14.32 12.34 15.77
C ASN A 80 -12.84 12.70 15.74
N ASN A 81 -12.05 11.93 16.51
CA ASN A 81 -10.60 11.82 16.41
C ASN A 81 -10.07 10.43 16.81
N LYS A 82 -10.92 9.49 17.26
CA LYS A 82 -10.45 8.26 17.93
C LYS A 82 -10.07 7.13 16.97
N LEU A 83 -10.70 7.06 15.80
CA LEU A 83 -10.53 5.94 14.86
C LEU A 83 -9.64 6.31 13.65
N PHE A 84 -9.00 7.48 13.67
CA PHE A 84 -8.20 7.99 12.56
C PHE A 84 -7.16 6.98 12.08
N ILE A 85 -6.34 6.47 13.00
CA ILE A 85 -5.23 5.55 12.70
C ILE A 85 -5.75 4.25 12.07
N GLU A 86 -6.85 3.70 12.56
CA GLU A 86 -7.45 2.46 12.05
C GLU A 86 -7.92 2.63 10.60
N TYR A 87 -8.61 3.74 10.30
CA TYR A 87 -9.10 4.04 8.96
C TYR A 87 -7.98 4.38 7.98
N PHE A 88 -6.99 5.16 8.42
CA PHE A 88 -5.80 5.41 7.61
C PHE A 88 -5.09 4.09 7.27
N ASN A 89 -4.80 3.26 8.26
CA ASN A 89 -4.09 1.99 8.05
C ASN A 89 -4.86 1.07 7.09
N TYR A 90 -6.18 0.93 7.30
CA TYR A 90 -7.03 0.13 6.41
C TYR A 90 -6.93 0.60 4.95
N TYR A 91 -7.05 1.89 4.69
CA TYR A 91 -6.98 2.40 3.33
C TYR A 91 -5.56 2.34 2.76
N PHE A 92 -4.56 2.59 3.60
CA PHE A 92 -3.17 2.50 3.20
C PHE A 92 -2.80 1.07 2.79
N ASP A 93 -3.27 0.04 3.51
CA ASP A 93 -3.11 -1.37 3.14
C ASP A 93 -3.66 -1.67 1.73
N ILE A 94 -4.86 -1.19 1.41
CA ILE A 94 -5.48 -1.34 0.07
C ILE A 94 -4.60 -0.70 -1.02
N LEU A 95 -3.95 0.44 -0.71
CA LEU A 95 -3.04 1.07 -1.66
C LEU A 95 -1.73 0.29 -1.81
N LEU A 96 -1.24 -0.34 -0.74
CA LEU A 96 -0.02 -1.15 -0.74
C LEU A 96 -0.16 -2.45 -1.54
N GLU A 97 -1.35 -3.07 -1.55
CA GLU A 97 -1.62 -4.25 -2.40
C GLU A 97 -1.26 -3.99 -3.87
N ASN A 98 -1.47 -2.74 -4.32
CA ASN A 98 -1.21 -2.31 -5.68
C ASN A 98 0.18 -1.65 -5.86
N CYS A 99 0.96 -1.50 -4.78
CA CYS A 99 2.24 -0.79 -4.75
C CYS A 99 3.31 -1.57 -3.98
N PRO A 100 3.94 -2.61 -4.58
CA PRO A 100 4.96 -3.42 -3.91
C PRO A 100 6.12 -2.61 -3.31
N MET A 101 6.51 -1.51 -3.95
CA MET A 101 7.61 -0.64 -3.50
C MET A 101 7.37 0.03 -2.14
N LEU A 102 6.11 0.14 -1.71
CA LEU A 102 5.76 0.77 -0.44
C LEU A 102 5.52 -0.27 0.67
N LYS A 103 5.59 -1.58 0.37
CA LYS A 103 5.47 -2.65 1.39
C LYS A 103 6.57 -2.58 2.45
N CYS A 104 7.69 -1.95 2.11
CA CYS A 104 8.86 -1.77 2.96
C CYS A 104 8.74 -0.59 3.92
N VAL A 105 7.70 0.23 3.78
CA VAL A 105 7.42 1.33 4.71
C VAL A 105 6.84 0.72 5.98
N GLU A 106 7.65 0.68 7.03
CA GLU A 106 7.26 0.16 8.34
C GLU A 106 6.21 1.08 8.99
N ARG A 107 5.27 0.50 9.75
CA ARG A 107 4.11 1.24 10.30
C ARG A 107 4.49 2.19 11.43
N ASP A 108 5.51 1.83 12.20
CA ASP A 108 6.13 2.64 13.27
C ASP A 108 6.88 3.87 12.73
N LYS A 109 7.17 3.89 11.43
CA LYS A 109 7.76 5.03 10.71
C LYS A 109 6.73 6.04 10.19
N ILE A 110 5.45 5.84 10.51
CA ILE A 110 4.37 6.78 10.22
C ILE A 110 4.04 7.55 11.49
N VAL A 111 4.33 8.85 11.49
CA VAL A 111 4.04 9.74 12.60
C VAL A 111 2.68 10.40 12.37
N TYR A 112 1.83 10.34 13.38
CA TYR A 112 0.52 10.97 13.41
C TYR A 112 0.57 12.16 14.38
N ASP A 113 0.51 13.38 13.85
CA ASP A 113 0.44 14.60 14.64
C ASP A 113 -0.83 15.37 14.28
N ASN A 114 -1.88 15.18 15.08
CA ASN A 114 -3.21 15.73 14.85
C ASN A 114 -3.71 15.40 13.43
N ASN A 115 -3.70 16.38 12.53
CA ASN A 115 -4.13 16.23 11.14
C ASN A 115 -2.98 16.00 10.15
N LYS A 116 -1.74 15.83 10.63
CA LYS A 116 -0.58 15.58 9.78
C LYS A 116 -0.14 14.13 9.88
N ILE A 117 -0.06 13.48 8.72
CA ILE A 117 0.57 12.17 8.56
C ILE A 117 1.92 12.41 7.90
N VAL A 118 2.99 12.03 8.62
CA VAL A 118 4.35 12.13 8.11
C VAL A 118 4.91 10.72 7.95
N VAL A 119 5.17 10.34 6.71
CA VAL A 119 5.71 9.02 6.36
C VAL A 119 7.23 9.14 6.19
N GLU A 120 7.99 8.48 7.05
CA GLU A 120 9.42 8.30 6.84
C GLU A 120 9.67 7.28 5.71
N VAL A 121 10.52 7.66 4.75
CA VAL A 121 10.93 6.82 3.63
C VAL A 121 12.45 6.82 3.47
N LEU A 122 12.99 5.84 2.75
CA LEU A 122 14.43 5.65 2.58
C LEU A 122 14.95 6.26 1.28
N ASN A 123 14.08 6.46 0.28
CA ASN A 123 14.51 6.95 -1.03
C ASN A 123 13.52 7.91 -1.70
N LYS A 124 14.00 8.55 -2.79
CA LYS A 124 13.22 9.52 -3.57
C LYS A 124 12.04 8.87 -4.32
N ALA A 125 12.13 7.58 -4.67
CA ALA A 125 11.07 6.90 -5.41
C ALA A 125 9.86 6.63 -4.51
N GLU A 126 10.10 6.14 -3.29
CA GLU A 126 9.10 5.98 -2.24
C GLU A 126 8.45 7.33 -1.91
N LYS A 127 9.24 8.38 -1.71
CA LYS A 127 8.74 9.74 -1.46
C LYS A 127 7.76 10.17 -2.55
N LYS A 128 8.20 10.14 -3.82
CA LYS A 128 7.36 10.50 -4.98
C LYS A 128 6.10 9.63 -5.05
N LYS A 129 6.19 8.37 -4.65
CA LYS A 129 5.04 7.47 -4.68
C LYS A 129 4.02 7.83 -3.61
N ILE A 130 4.44 8.07 -2.37
CA ILE A 130 3.54 8.55 -1.31
C ILE A 130 2.89 9.88 -1.71
N GLU A 131 3.68 10.81 -2.25
CA GLU A 131 3.17 12.09 -2.77
C GLU A 131 2.10 11.88 -3.85
N SER A 132 2.29 10.93 -4.77
CA SER A 132 1.28 10.61 -5.79
C SER A 132 0.00 9.94 -5.27
N LEU A 133 0.04 9.39 -4.05
CA LEU A 133 -1.10 8.74 -3.41
C LEU A 133 -1.81 9.66 -2.42
N SER A 134 -1.15 10.74 -1.98
CA SER A 134 -1.64 11.70 -0.98
C SER A 134 -3.08 12.15 -1.23
N GLU A 135 -3.38 12.64 -2.43
CA GLU A 135 -4.72 13.11 -2.80
C GLU A 135 -5.81 12.04 -2.60
N ARG A 136 -5.52 10.79 -2.96
CA ARG A 136 -6.49 9.69 -2.80
C ARG A 136 -6.74 9.37 -1.34
N ILE A 137 -5.70 9.42 -0.51
CA ILE A 137 -5.81 9.19 0.93
C ILE A 137 -6.56 10.33 1.60
N ILE A 138 -6.23 11.58 1.28
CA ILE A 138 -6.90 12.78 1.81
C ILE A 138 -8.40 12.74 1.47
N ILE A 139 -8.76 12.42 0.22
CA ILE A 139 -10.15 12.27 -0.20
C ILE A 139 -10.86 11.18 0.60
N PHE A 140 -10.22 10.02 0.80
CA PHE A 140 -10.79 8.94 1.59
C PHE A 140 -10.99 9.33 3.05
N LEU A 141 -10.01 9.98 3.68
CA LEU A 141 -10.10 10.39 5.08
C LEU A 141 -11.18 11.47 5.29
N SER A 142 -11.29 12.44 4.37
CA SER A 142 -12.39 13.42 4.41
C SER A 142 -13.75 12.75 4.20
N ASP A 143 -13.84 11.71 3.37
CA ASP A 143 -15.07 10.91 3.30
C ASP A 143 -15.39 10.21 4.62
N MET A 144 -14.43 9.93 5.49
CA MET A 144 -14.67 9.32 6.80
C MET A 144 -14.92 10.37 7.90
N GLY A 145 -14.99 11.64 7.54
CA GLY A 145 -15.20 12.76 8.45
C GLY A 145 -13.92 13.27 9.12
N PHE A 146 -12.75 12.98 8.54
CA PHE A 146 -11.46 13.55 8.94
C PHE A 146 -11.05 14.63 7.94
N ASP A 147 -11.42 15.87 8.22
CA ASP A 147 -11.10 17.02 7.37
C ASP A 147 -9.73 17.63 7.71
N ASP A 148 -9.21 18.45 6.79
CA ASP A 148 -7.94 19.16 6.91
C ASP A 148 -6.70 18.28 7.15
N VAL A 149 -6.73 17.04 6.65
CA VAL A 149 -5.60 16.11 6.73
C VAL A 149 -4.52 16.47 5.70
N ASP A 150 -3.27 16.54 6.16
CA ASP A 150 -2.09 16.71 5.32
C ASP A 150 -1.21 15.45 5.38
N ILE A 151 -0.67 15.06 4.24
CA ILE A 151 0.15 13.86 4.10
C ILE A 151 1.44 14.23 3.41
N SER A 152 2.55 14.00 4.09
CA SER A 152 3.88 14.28 3.56
C SER A 152 4.82 13.09 3.76
N ALA A 153 5.87 13.06 2.96
CA ALA A 153 6.94 12.09 3.10
C ALA A 153 8.30 12.78 3.14
N TYR A 154 9.17 12.30 4.02
CA TYR A 154 10.54 12.80 4.14
C TYR A 154 11.54 11.65 4.10
N ILE A 155 12.73 11.94 3.59
CA ILE A 155 13.80 10.96 3.49
C ILE A 155 14.61 11.07 4.78
N ASN A 156 14.68 9.97 5.55
CA ASN A 156 15.55 9.91 6.72
C ASN A 156 16.95 9.45 6.28
N ASP A 157 17.87 10.41 6.12
CA ASP A 157 19.24 10.14 5.69
C ASP A 157 20.05 9.32 6.70
N GLU A 158 19.73 9.37 8.00
CA GLU A 158 20.40 8.56 9.03
C GLU A 158 19.94 7.10 8.96
N ALA A 159 18.62 6.87 8.88
CA ALA A 159 18.08 5.52 8.68
C ALA A 159 18.58 4.92 7.37
N ARG A 160 18.68 5.74 6.31
CA ARG A 160 19.26 5.34 5.02
C ARG A 160 20.74 4.97 5.14
N LYS A 161 21.53 5.69 5.94
CA LYS A 161 22.94 5.35 6.18
C LYS A 161 23.09 4.06 6.97
N LYS A 162 22.34 3.89 8.07
CA LYS A 162 22.33 2.65 8.85
C LYS A 162 21.93 1.45 7.99
N PHE A 163 20.91 1.59 7.18
CA PHE A 163 20.49 0.54 6.25
C PHE A 163 21.58 0.21 5.20
N LYS A 164 22.27 1.24 4.68
CA LYS A 164 23.43 1.04 3.81
C LYS A 164 24.58 0.33 4.53
N GLU A 165 24.87 0.71 5.77
CA GLU A 165 25.90 0.06 6.59
C GLU A 165 25.53 -1.40 6.89
N GLU A 166 24.27 -1.72 7.15
CA GLU A 166 23.80 -3.11 7.30
C GLU A 166 23.95 -3.91 6.00
N LEU A 167 23.67 -3.30 4.83
CA LEU A 167 23.95 -3.91 3.53
C LEU A 167 25.46 -4.13 3.29
N LEU A 168 26.30 -3.15 3.66
CA LEU A 168 27.75 -3.26 3.55
C LEU A 168 28.31 -4.29 4.56
N CYS A 169 27.79 -4.37 5.77
CA CYS A 169 28.19 -5.39 6.75
C CYS A 169 27.76 -6.79 6.28
N SER A 170 26.65 -6.89 5.54
CA SER A 170 26.31 -8.12 4.83
C SER A 170 27.26 -8.45 3.67
N GLN A 171 28.08 -7.50 3.18
CA GLN A 171 29.20 -7.75 2.26
C GLN A 171 30.38 -8.43 2.95
N GLU A 172 30.78 -7.99 4.15
CA GLU A 172 31.89 -8.61 4.88
C GLU A 172 31.61 -10.09 5.24
N ILE A 173 30.34 -10.45 5.41
CA ILE A 173 29.89 -11.84 5.61
C ILE A 173 29.94 -12.66 4.30
N ILE A 174 30.04 -12.04 3.13
CA ILE A 174 30.26 -12.79 1.87
C ILE A 174 31.73 -13.21 1.76
N ASP A 175 32.65 -12.37 2.23
CA ASP A 175 34.07 -12.68 2.29
C ASP A 175 34.41 -13.71 3.38
N ASN A 176 33.67 -13.71 4.49
CA ASN A 176 33.75 -14.75 5.53
C ASN A 176 32.61 -15.75 5.40
N LYS A 177 32.91 -16.96 4.89
CA LYS A 177 32.04 -18.13 4.59
C LYS A 177 30.95 -18.56 5.61
N GLU A 178 30.67 -17.84 6.68
CA GLU A 178 29.71 -18.24 7.70
C GLU A 178 28.29 -17.73 7.44
N THR A 179 27.56 -18.58 6.69
CA THR A 179 26.14 -18.90 6.87
C THR A 179 25.09 -17.82 6.60
N LYS A 180 24.74 -17.64 5.31
CA LYS A 180 23.34 -17.45 4.90
C LYS A 180 22.92 -18.56 3.93
N LYS A 181 21.68 -19.02 4.10
CA LYS A 181 21.04 -20.08 3.31
C LYS A 181 20.91 -19.58 1.87
N ILE A 182 21.78 -20.02 0.97
CA ILE A 182 21.65 -19.73 -0.47
C ILE A 182 20.30 -20.30 -0.91
N ILE A 183 19.36 -19.41 -1.25
CA ILE A 183 18.02 -19.81 -1.70
C ILE A 183 18.09 -20.26 -3.17
N LYS A 184 19.01 -19.70 -3.97
CA LYS A 184 19.19 -20.02 -5.39
C LYS A 184 20.55 -19.55 -5.93
N GLY A 185 21.07 -20.26 -6.94
CA GLY A 185 22.31 -19.92 -7.64
C GLY A 185 23.57 -20.41 -6.90
N SER A 186 24.72 -20.06 -7.46
CA SER A 186 26.01 -20.24 -6.79
C SER A 186 26.33 -18.99 -5.98
N ALA A 187 27.09 -19.12 -4.90
CA ALA A 187 27.69 -17.96 -4.24
C ALA A 187 28.49 -17.17 -5.29
N ILE A 188 28.15 -15.89 -5.46
CA ILE A 188 28.89 -14.99 -6.34
C ILE A 188 30.00 -14.38 -5.50
N ILE A 189 31.24 -14.63 -5.89
CA ILE A 189 32.44 -14.09 -5.25
C ILE A 189 32.99 -13.02 -6.19
N GLY A 190 33.09 -11.78 -5.71
CA GLY A 190 33.60 -10.67 -6.50
C GLY A 190 33.40 -9.33 -5.79
N GLU A 191 34.06 -8.29 -6.28
CA GLU A 191 33.93 -6.94 -5.75
C GLU A 191 32.54 -6.37 -6.07
N VAL A 192 31.85 -5.90 -5.03
CA VAL A 192 30.49 -5.38 -5.17
C VAL A 192 30.54 -3.95 -5.67
N SER A 193 29.87 -3.71 -6.79
CA SER A 193 29.72 -2.38 -7.38
C SER A 193 28.48 -1.66 -6.85
N GLN A 194 28.52 -0.33 -6.87
CA GLN A 194 27.33 0.49 -6.59
C GLN A 194 26.51 0.67 -7.86
N ILE A 195 25.18 0.64 -7.76
CA ILE A 195 24.32 0.85 -8.93
C ILE A 195 24.57 2.22 -9.55
N LYS A 196 24.84 3.25 -8.73
CA LYS A 196 25.15 4.59 -9.21
C LYS A 196 26.42 4.68 -10.08
N SER A 197 27.38 3.75 -9.93
CA SER A 197 28.59 3.76 -10.77
C SER A 197 28.36 3.18 -12.16
N LEU A 198 27.23 2.49 -12.39
CA LEU A 198 26.86 1.90 -13.67
C LEU A 198 26.30 2.94 -14.65
N ILE A 199 27.15 3.88 -15.06
CA ILE A 199 26.79 4.95 -16.01
C ILE A 199 26.83 4.44 -17.46
N THR A 200 27.69 3.46 -17.72
CA THR A 200 27.88 2.85 -19.04
C THR A 200 27.58 1.35 -19.01
N ASN A 201 27.48 0.72 -20.17
CA ASN A 201 27.34 -0.73 -20.26
C ASN A 201 28.60 -1.41 -19.72
N GLU A 202 28.46 -2.10 -18.60
CA GLU A 202 29.50 -2.92 -17.99
C GLU A 202 29.14 -4.40 -18.10
N VAL A 203 30.16 -5.24 -18.15
CA VAL A 203 30.04 -6.71 -18.23
C VAL A 203 30.49 -7.27 -16.89
N ASP A 204 29.79 -8.30 -16.40
CA ASP A 204 30.13 -9.04 -15.18
C ASP A 204 30.22 -8.19 -13.90
N VAL A 205 29.13 -7.50 -13.57
CA VAL A 205 29.02 -6.71 -12.35
C VAL A 205 28.33 -7.49 -11.23
N VAL A 206 28.94 -7.47 -10.03
CA VAL A 206 28.32 -7.99 -8.81
C VAL A 206 27.62 -6.87 -8.07
N LEU A 207 26.32 -7.04 -7.80
CA LEU A 207 25.50 -6.08 -7.06
C LEU A 207 24.88 -6.76 -5.85
N ILE A 208 24.87 -6.04 -4.73
CA ILE A 208 24.02 -6.38 -3.58
C ILE A 208 22.98 -5.29 -3.46
N ALA A 209 21.74 -5.70 -3.64
CA ALA A 209 20.64 -4.78 -3.74
C ALA A 209 19.39 -5.40 -3.11
N PHE A 210 18.56 -4.52 -2.56
CA PHE A 210 17.24 -4.86 -2.09
C PHE A 210 16.27 -4.95 -3.27
N VAL A 211 15.46 -6.02 -3.32
CA VAL A 211 14.42 -6.21 -4.34
C VAL A 211 13.12 -5.58 -3.85
N PHE A 212 12.66 -4.50 -4.50
CA PHE A 212 11.44 -3.78 -4.12
C PHE A 212 10.28 -3.97 -5.11
N GLY A 213 10.51 -4.68 -6.21
CA GLY A 213 9.47 -4.98 -7.18
C GLY A 213 9.83 -6.20 -8.01
N ILE A 214 8.83 -7.02 -8.29
CA ILE A 214 8.96 -8.25 -9.07
C ILE A 214 7.81 -8.30 -10.06
N ASN A 215 8.11 -8.67 -11.31
CA ASN A 215 7.11 -8.99 -12.31
C ASN A 215 7.59 -10.18 -13.15
N ALA A 216 6.75 -11.19 -13.33
CA ALA A 216 7.07 -12.35 -14.14
C ALA A 216 6.09 -12.47 -15.32
N LYS A 217 6.61 -12.81 -16.49
CA LYS A 217 5.80 -13.09 -17.69
C LYS A 217 6.33 -14.33 -18.42
N SER A 218 5.40 -15.14 -18.92
CA SER A 218 5.72 -16.30 -19.77
C SER A 218 5.48 -15.94 -21.24
N THR A 219 6.40 -16.34 -22.11
CA THR A 219 6.28 -16.15 -23.56
C THR A 219 5.70 -17.40 -24.22
N GLN A 220 5.09 -17.23 -25.40
CA GLN A 220 4.62 -18.35 -26.22
C GLN A 220 5.75 -19.31 -26.64
N SER A 221 7.00 -18.83 -26.63
CA SER A 221 8.21 -19.63 -26.92
C SER A 221 8.73 -20.45 -25.72
N GLY A 222 8.02 -20.46 -24.59
CA GLY A 222 8.38 -21.23 -23.40
C GLY A 222 9.47 -20.59 -22.52
N TRP A 223 9.73 -19.29 -22.68
CA TRP A 223 10.62 -18.54 -21.78
C TRP A 223 9.83 -17.82 -20.70
N HIS A 224 10.37 -17.84 -19.48
CA HIS A 224 9.91 -17.03 -18.37
C HIS A 224 10.88 -15.86 -18.18
N ILE A 225 10.33 -14.65 -18.16
CA ILE A 225 11.07 -13.41 -17.99
C ILE A 225 10.69 -12.82 -16.64
N ILE A 226 11.62 -12.85 -15.69
CA ILE A 226 11.47 -12.27 -14.36
C ILE A 226 12.15 -10.90 -14.36
N ASN A 227 11.39 -9.86 -14.08
CA ASN A 227 11.83 -8.47 -14.06
C ASN A 227 11.88 -8.07 -12.59
N LEU A 228 13.09 -7.84 -12.08
CA LEU A 228 13.35 -7.38 -10.73
C LEU A 228 13.65 -5.89 -10.77
N LYS A 229 13.02 -5.14 -9.88
CA LYS A 229 13.41 -3.76 -9.58
C LYS A 229 14.25 -3.80 -8.31
N ILE A 230 15.52 -3.42 -8.46
CA ILE A 230 16.51 -3.54 -7.40
C ILE A 230 17.11 -2.17 -7.08
N SER A 231 17.43 -1.95 -5.81
CA SER A 231 18.12 -0.75 -5.34
C SER A 231 19.14 -1.09 -4.28
N ASP A 232 20.31 -0.49 -4.38
CA ASP A 232 21.36 -0.46 -3.37
C ASP A 232 21.32 0.87 -2.57
N TYR A 233 20.23 1.63 -2.72
CA TYR A 233 20.02 2.97 -2.16
C TYR A 233 21.04 4.03 -2.62
N THR A 234 21.96 3.72 -3.53
CA THR A 234 22.73 4.72 -4.28
C THR A 234 21.99 5.10 -5.55
N ASP A 235 21.38 4.11 -6.22
CA ASP A 235 20.45 4.29 -7.34
C ASP A 235 19.47 3.09 -7.43
N SER A 236 18.70 2.99 -8.51
CA SER A 236 17.82 1.85 -8.79
C SER A 236 17.97 1.41 -10.24
N ILE A 237 17.99 0.11 -10.48
CA ILE A 237 18.07 -0.49 -11.82
C ILE A 237 17.07 -1.64 -11.97
N MET A 238 16.73 -1.96 -13.21
CA MET A 238 15.91 -3.13 -13.54
C MET A 238 16.81 -4.29 -13.96
N ALA A 239 16.68 -5.43 -13.29
CA ALA A 239 17.37 -6.66 -13.64
C ALA A 239 16.40 -7.66 -14.27
N ASN A 240 16.75 -8.20 -15.43
CA ASN A 240 15.94 -9.17 -16.17
C ASN A 240 16.59 -10.55 -16.12
N ILE A 241 15.85 -11.55 -15.64
CA ILE A 241 16.27 -12.95 -15.62
C ILE A 241 15.43 -13.70 -16.67
N PHE A 242 16.10 -14.43 -17.55
CA PHE A 242 15.48 -15.25 -18.58
C PHE A 242 15.74 -16.73 -18.26
N THR A 243 14.68 -17.50 -18.04
CA THR A 243 14.78 -18.94 -17.75
C THR A 243 13.73 -19.74 -18.52
N LYS A 244 14.01 -21.02 -18.79
CA LYS A 244 13.03 -21.98 -19.35
C LYS A 244 12.44 -22.91 -18.29
N LYS A 245 12.92 -22.81 -17.05
CA LYS A 245 12.50 -23.69 -15.95
C LYS A 245 11.34 -23.06 -15.21
N GLU A 246 10.21 -23.75 -15.19
CA GLU A 246 8.98 -23.28 -14.55
C GLU A 246 9.11 -23.26 -13.01
N ASP A 247 9.90 -24.18 -12.45
CA ASP A 247 10.24 -24.24 -11.03
C ASP A 247 10.85 -22.92 -10.50
N GLU A 248 11.50 -22.14 -11.36
CA GLU A 248 12.10 -20.87 -10.97
C GLU A 248 11.08 -19.77 -10.67
N LEU A 249 9.82 -19.94 -11.09
CA LEU A 249 8.69 -19.06 -10.77
C LEU A 249 8.06 -19.37 -9.42
N ALA A 250 8.22 -20.60 -8.90
CA ALA A 250 7.58 -21.05 -7.65
C ALA A 250 8.14 -20.36 -6.39
N TYR A 251 9.22 -19.60 -6.52
CA TYR A 251 9.90 -18.88 -5.44
C TYR A 251 9.61 -17.37 -5.43
N LEU A 252 8.77 -16.88 -6.34
CA LEU A 252 8.27 -15.51 -6.41
C LEU A 252 6.96 -15.36 -5.61
#